data_AF-A0A962K8Y5-F1
#
_entry.id   AF-A0A962K8Y5-F1
#
_cell.length_a   1.000
_cell.length_b   1.000
_cell.length_c   1.000
_cell.angle_alpha   90.00
_cell.angle_beta   90.00
_cell.angle_gamma   90.00
#
_symmetry.space_group_name_H-M   'P 1'
#
loop_
_entity.id
_entity.type
_entity.pdbx_description
1 polymer ?
#
loop_
_entity_poly.entity_id
_entity_poly.type
_entity_poly.pdbx_seq_one_letter_code
_entity_poly.pdbx_strand_id
1 'polypeptide(L)'
;MQSPPIKLASRYFGSLVLCYLVFLAFASFYLPDFISPRRFARAGPGELFFLADEFRLRWWNLRDISINLLLYMPLGFLVALSLAPARLSRPGLHWGWGFLLSVGVEVVQAFIGRFSDATDVVSNGTGYVLGFAIARIAVLHFGVSPAAFLGLESGGQEQHLKNVTGLRFIYLTVVLIAVLLPLDISFSLSQLAAKLHGTGYRMPRLIVDPLFHFRNGVHTQYLMLQLLVFLPLAFLSAYILLLRRRVGILQPAIHCLLLGLVTEASNLFIRSGRSDILVPVLGFLTGLGVASVMVGFARRAGPDKVGLSAAERHWLLLGAGLLYGLLLLAIALSPFEFELSLRALRYKLLNNSNFLPFRLHFTTSSLESAVDIVREPILYAPLGGLLALWLGGLTRAPSRRTILVLATVAGFGFAGGVEALQLGVVGRYVDITDALLGGIGSLGGAILSPGRSPVCRSFPSYGTNKSHHRFRERER
;
A
#
# COMPACT_ATOMS: atom_id res chain seq x y z
N MET A 1 2.20 32.87 -2.14
CA MET A 1 1.11 32.28 -2.97
C MET A 1 1.45 30.82 -3.24
N GLN A 2 0.50 29.89 -3.06
CA GLN A 2 0.74 28.47 -3.39
C GLN A 2 0.72 28.25 -4.90
N SER A 3 1.62 27.38 -5.40
CA SER A 3 1.61 26.98 -6.80
C SER A 3 0.29 26.27 -7.15
N PRO A 4 -0.23 26.44 -8.38
CA PRO A 4 -1.46 25.77 -8.83
C PRO A 4 -1.54 24.25 -8.53
N PRO A 5 -0.49 23.43 -8.73
CA PRO A 5 -0.55 21.99 -8.48
C PRO A 5 -0.76 21.65 -7.00
N ILE A 6 -0.21 22.43 -6.07
CA ILE A 6 -0.40 22.22 -4.63
C ILE A 6 -1.86 22.45 -4.23
N LYS A 7 -2.49 23.50 -4.77
CA LYS A 7 -3.92 23.78 -4.52
C LYS A 7 -4.80 22.65 -5.07
N LEU A 8 -4.50 22.17 -6.28
CA LEU A 8 -5.22 21.07 -6.89
C LEU A 8 -5.06 19.77 -6.07
N ALA A 9 -3.84 19.46 -5.62
CA ALA A 9 -3.58 18.30 -4.78
C ALA A 9 -4.35 18.34 -3.46
N SER A 10 -4.32 19.49 -2.77
CA SER A 10 -5.09 19.72 -1.53
C SER A 10 -6.59 19.47 -1.73
N ARG A 11 -7.17 19.90 -2.87
CA ARG A 11 -8.57 19.62 -3.21
C ARG A 11 -8.84 18.13 -3.41
N TYR A 12 -8.00 17.42 -4.15
CA TYR A 12 -8.13 15.98 -4.33
C TYR A 12 -8.04 15.23 -3.00
N PHE A 13 -7.09 15.58 -2.13
CA PHE A 13 -7.02 15.00 -0.79
C PHE A 13 -8.25 15.34 0.06
N GLY A 14 -8.79 16.56 -0.05
CA GLY A 14 -10.06 16.91 0.59
C GLY A 14 -11.23 16.02 0.11
N SER A 15 -11.31 15.75 -1.19
CA SER A 15 -12.29 14.81 -1.74
C SER A 15 -12.07 13.37 -1.25
N LEU A 16 -10.81 12.92 -1.15
CA LEU A 16 -10.48 11.61 -0.58
C LEU A 16 -10.83 11.51 0.90
N VAL A 17 -10.62 12.57 1.69
CA VAL A 17 -11.08 12.65 3.09
C VAL A 17 -12.58 12.44 3.15
N LEU A 18 -13.37 13.13 2.31
CA LEU A 18 -14.82 12.96 2.28
C LEU A 18 -15.23 11.51 1.93
N CYS A 19 -14.62 10.93 0.89
CA CYS A 19 -14.89 9.54 0.52
C CYS A 19 -14.54 8.58 1.65
N TYR A 20 -13.42 8.83 2.35
CA TYR A 20 -12.98 8.00 3.47
C TYR A 20 -13.90 8.14 4.68
N LEU A 21 -14.42 9.34 4.97
CA LEU A 21 -15.43 9.55 6.01
C LEU A 21 -16.73 8.80 5.71
N VAL A 22 -17.16 8.77 4.43
CA VAL A 22 -18.31 7.95 4.01
C VAL A 22 -18.03 6.47 4.20
N PHE A 23 -16.83 6.00 3.86
CA PHE A 23 -16.39 4.63 4.13
C PHE A 23 -16.42 4.30 5.62
N LEU A 24 -15.88 5.18 6.49
CA LEU A 24 -15.93 5.00 7.94
C LEU A 24 -17.36 4.96 8.46
N ALA A 25 -18.22 5.89 8.02
CA ALA A 25 -19.63 5.87 8.40
C ALA A 25 -20.30 4.55 7.98
N PHE A 26 -20.06 4.09 6.76
CA PHE A 26 -20.59 2.81 6.31
C PHE A 26 -20.07 1.65 7.17
N ALA A 27 -18.77 1.58 7.43
CA ALA A 27 -18.17 0.53 8.26
C ALA A 27 -18.72 0.54 9.71
N SER A 28 -18.85 1.72 10.32
CA SER A 28 -19.32 1.90 11.69
C SER A 28 -20.83 1.65 11.85
N PHE A 29 -21.64 1.94 10.83
CA PHE A 29 -23.10 1.83 10.88
C PHE A 29 -23.66 0.61 10.15
N TYR A 30 -22.82 -0.21 9.50
CA TYR A 30 -23.27 -1.46 8.90
C TYR A 30 -23.75 -2.41 10.00
N LEU A 31 -25.07 -2.63 10.04
CA LEU A 31 -25.77 -3.55 10.93
C LEU A 31 -26.43 -4.63 10.07
N PRO A 32 -26.06 -5.91 10.24
CA PRO A 32 -26.70 -7.01 9.52
C PRO A 32 -28.17 -7.19 9.93
N ASP A 33 -28.51 -6.85 11.18
CA ASP A 33 -29.87 -6.96 11.70
C ASP A 33 -30.51 -5.58 11.75
N PHE A 34 -31.55 -5.39 10.92
CA PHE A 34 -32.31 -4.15 10.81
C PHE A 34 -32.71 -3.61 12.19
N ILE A 35 -32.44 -2.32 12.38
CA ILE A 35 -32.82 -1.49 13.52
C ILE A 35 -34.23 -1.86 13.97
N SER A 36 -34.38 -2.51 15.13
CA SER A 36 -35.71 -2.66 15.73
C SER A 36 -36.18 -1.24 16.11
N PRO A 37 -37.23 -0.68 15.46
CA PRO A 37 -37.65 0.71 15.68
C PRO A 37 -38.02 1.00 17.15
N ARG A 38 -38.33 -0.07 17.91
CA ARG A 38 -38.68 -0.04 19.32
C ARG A 38 -37.53 0.38 20.26
N ARG A 39 -36.26 0.17 19.89
CA ARG A 39 -35.12 0.63 20.72
C ARG A 39 -34.90 2.13 20.61
N PHE A 40 -34.96 2.67 19.40
CA PHE A 40 -34.80 4.11 19.16
C PHE A 40 -35.88 4.94 19.87
N ALA A 41 -37.10 4.43 19.95
CA ALA A 41 -38.21 5.09 20.68
C ALA A 41 -38.07 5.06 22.22
N ARG A 42 -37.18 4.23 22.79
CA ARG A 42 -36.93 4.14 24.24
C ARG A 42 -35.68 4.87 24.71
N ALA A 43 -34.77 5.23 23.79
CA ALA A 43 -33.56 5.98 24.09
C ALA A 43 -33.92 7.44 24.45
N GLY A 44 -34.32 7.66 25.70
CA GLY A 44 -34.51 8.99 26.28
C GLY A 44 -33.18 9.62 26.72
N PRO A 45 -33.19 10.89 27.20
CA PRO A 45 -32.00 11.58 27.71
C PRO A 45 -31.27 10.84 28.84
N GLY A 46 -31.96 9.92 29.54
CA GLY A 46 -31.36 9.08 30.57
C GLY A 46 -30.29 8.10 30.05
N GLU A 47 -30.38 7.67 28.77
CA GLU A 47 -29.35 6.79 28.19
C GLU A 47 -28.04 7.54 27.90
N LEU A 48 -28.07 8.87 27.70
CA LEU A 48 -26.85 9.68 27.59
C LEU A 48 -26.01 9.69 28.88
N PHE A 49 -26.67 9.59 30.03
CA PHE A 49 -25.96 9.45 31.32
C PHE A 49 -25.50 8.00 31.55
N PHE A 50 -26.23 7.00 31.04
CA PHE A 50 -25.82 5.60 31.09
C PHE A 50 -24.53 5.35 30.28
N LEU A 51 -24.35 6.09 29.18
CA LEU A 51 -23.11 6.06 28.40
C LEU A 51 -21.88 6.40 29.24
N ALA A 52 -21.96 7.36 30.17
CA ALA A 52 -20.81 7.73 31.00
C ALA A 52 -20.34 6.58 31.93
N ASP A 53 -21.25 5.73 32.39
CA ASP A 53 -20.92 4.59 33.27
C ASP A 53 -20.40 3.37 32.51
N GLU A 54 -20.77 3.22 31.23
CA GLU A 54 -20.27 2.16 30.34
C GLU A 54 -18.94 2.48 29.66
N PHE A 55 -18.46 3.72 29.72
CA PHE A 55 -17.14 4.17 29.24
C PHE A 55 -15.99 3.59 30.08
N ARG A 56 -15.83 2.26 30.06
CA ARG A 56 -14.72 1.54 30.71
C ARG A 56 -13.67 1.16 29.67
N LEU A 57 -12.41 1.51 29.93
CA LEU A 57 -11.31 1.11 29.05
C LEU A 57 -11.06 -0.41 29.13
N ARG A 58 -11.35 -1.13 28.05
CA ARG A 58 -11.16 -2.58 27.93
C ARG A 58 -9.89 -2.91 27.14
N TRP A 59 -8.74 -2.90 27.81
CA TRP A 59 -7.43 -3.11 27.17
C TRP A 59 -7.12 -4.53 26.72
N TRP A 60 -7.96 -5.51 27.04
CA TRP A 60 -7.69 -6.92 26.73
C TRP A 60 -7.91 -7.28 25.26
N ASN A 61 -8.58 -6.43 24.47
CA ASN A 61 -8.88 -6.69 23.07
C ASN A 61 -7.94 -5.93 22.11
N LEU A 62 -6.66 -6.32 22.11
CA LEU A 62 -5.60 -5.70 21.30
C LEU A 62 -5.87 -5.77 19.78
N ARG A 63 -6.63 -6.78 19.35
CA ARG A 63 -7.05 -6.92 17.95
C ARG A 63 -7.96 -5.77 17.54
N ASP A 64 -8.98 -5.48 18.34
CA ASP A 64 -9.96 -4.44 18.01
C ASP A 64 -9.30 -3.05 18.11
N ILE A 65 -8.43 -2.84 19.10
CA ILE A 65 -7.56 -1.66 19.19
C ILE A 65 -6.72 -1.49 17.90
N SER A 66 -6.10 -2.56 17.40
CA SER A 66 -5.30 -2.52 16.18
C SER A 66 -6.12 -2.17 14.95
N ILE A 67 -7.31 -2.76 14.81
CA ILE A 67 -8.23 -2.46 13.71
C ILE A 67 -8.59 -0.97 13.73
N ASN A 68 -8.98 -0.45 14.88
CA ASN A 68 -9.35 0.96 15.04
C ASN A 68 -8.19 1.93 14.75
N LEU A 69 -6.99 1.61 15.24
CA LEU A 69 -5.77 2.36 14.92
C LEU A 69 -5.53 2.43 13.40
N LEU A 70 -5.59 1.29 12.72
CA LEU A 70 -5.38 1.21 11.27
C LEU A 70 -6.49 1.86 10.48
N LEU A 71 -7.72 1.79 10.96
CA LEU A 71 -8.88 2.32 10.29
C LEU A 71 -8.84 3.86 10.27
N TYR A 72 -8.39 4.50 11.35
CA TYR A 72 -8.33 5.97 11.44
C TYR A 72 -6.99 6.57 10.99
N MET A 73 -5.92 5.78 10.87
CA MET A 73 -4.61 6.28 10.42
C MET A 73 -4.62 6.87 8.99
N PRO A 74 -5.21 6.23 7.97
CA PRO A 74 -5.34 6.83 6.65
C PRO A 74 -6.12 8.14 6.69
N LEU A 75 -7.16 8.27 7.52
CA LEU A 75 -7.91 9.51 7.67
C LEU A 75 -7.01 10.66 8.13
N GLY A 76 -6.23 10.45 9.21
CA GLY A 76 -5.31 11.45 9.72
C GLY A 76 -4.25 11.86 8.70
N PHE A 77 -3.72 10.88 7.96
CA PHE A 77 -2.76 11.10 6.88
C PHE A 77 -3.35 11.94 5.74
N LEU A 78 -4.56 11.59 5.28
CA LEU A 78 -5.27 12.31 4.21
C LEU A 78 -5.65 13.73 4.65
N VAL A 79 -6.09 13.92 5.89
CA VAL A 79 -6.38 15.26 6.43
C VAL A 79 -5.11 16.11 6.42
N ALA A 80 -3.98 15.61 6.90
CA ALA A 80 -2.72 16.32 6.85
C ALA A 80 -2.32 16.73 5.41
N LEU A 81 -2.48 15.83 4.43
CA LEU A 81 -2.18 16.14 3.01
C LEU A 81 -3.19 17.11 2.36
N SER A 82 -4.42 17.16 2.86
CA SER A 82 -5.43 18.14 2.42
C SER A 82 -5.10 19.55 2.89
N LEU A 83 -4.30 19.70 3.95
CA LEU A 83 -3.93 20.99 4.52
C LEU A 83 -2.77 21.65 3.75
N ALA A 84 -2.84 22.97 3.65
CA ALA A 84 -1.72 23.79 3.22
C ALA A 84 -0.50 23.60 4.16
N PRO A 85 0.75 23.64 3.65
CA PRO A 85 1.95 23.52 4.50
C PRO A 85 1.98 24.52 5.67
N ALA A 86 1.49 25.75 5.47
CA ALA A 86 1.40 26.77 6.50
C ALA A 86 0.37 26.45 7.62
N ARG A 87 -0.66 25.64 7.33
CA ARG A 87 -1.62 25.17 8.35
C ARG A 87 -1.08 23.94 9.10
N LEU A 88 -0.30 23.12 8.40
CA LEU A 88 0.32 21.91 8.96
C LEU A 88 1.35 22.21 10.08
N SER A 89 1.91 23.43 10.11
CA SER A 89 2.82 23.87 11.17
C SER A 89 2.11 24.22 12.49
N ARG A 90 0.78 24.36 12.50
CA ARG A 90 -0.04 24.64 13.69
C ARG A 90 -0.92 23.43 14.05
N PRO A 91 -0.32 22.37 14.62
CA PRO A 91 -1.01 21.08 14.79
C PRO A 91 -2.15 21.10 15.79
N GLY A 92 -2.14 21.99 16.78
CA GLY A 92 -2.98 21.88 17.98
C GLY A 92 -4.48 21.66 17.71
N LEU A 93 -5.05 22.41 16.77
CA LEU A 93 -6.47 22.26 16.41
C LEU A 93 -6.76 20.95 15.67
N HIS A 94 -5.79 20.42 14.91
CA HIS A 94 -6.02 19.30 14.03
C HIS A 94 -5.91 17.93 14.70
N TRP A 95 -5.18 17.84 15.82
CA TRP A 95 -4.96 16.58 16.54
C TRP A 95 -6.24 16.11 17.25
N GLY A 96 -7.09 17.03 17.69
CA GLY A 96 -8.36 16.71 18.36
C GLY A 96 -9.46 16.18 17.43
N TRP A 97 -9.37 16.40 16.11
CA TRP A 97 -10.45 16.01 15.19
C TRP A 97 -10.71 14.51 15.14
N GLY A 98 -9.66 13.68 15.23
CA GLY A 98 -9.83 12.23 15.27
C GLY A 98 -10.65 11.78 16.49
N PHE A 99 -10.35 12.34 17.66
CA PHE A 99 -11.10 12.06 18.89
C PHE A 99 -12.53 12.57 18.81
N LEU A 100 -12.75 13.81 18.35
CA LEU A 100 -14.09 14.38 18.18
C LEU A 100 -14.95 13.55 17.22
N LEU A 101 -14.37 13.14 16.08
CA LEU A 101 -15.06 12.28 15.13
C LEU A 101 -15.40 10.93 15.76
N SER A 102 -14.47 10.31 16.48
CA SER A 102 -14.73 9.02 17.12
C SER A 102 -15.78 9.11 18.22
N VAL A 103 -15.76 10.15 19.06
CA VAL A 103 -16.84 10.40 20.04
C VAL A 103 -18.18 10.55 19.32
N GLY A 104 -18.22 11.27 18.20
CA GLY A 104 -19.44 11.40 17.39
C GLY A 104 -19.96 10.06 16.87
N VAL A 105 -19.07 9.20 16.36
CA VAL A 105 -19.41 7.85 15.89
C VAL A 105 -19.96 7.00 17.02
N GLU A 106 -19.29 6.97 18.18
CA GLU A 106 -19.72 6.23 19.37
C GLU A 106 -21.10 6.67 19.87
N VAL A 107 -21.33 7.99 19.96
CA VAL A 107 -22.63 8.53 20.38
C VAL A 107 -23.73 8.09 19.42
N VAL A 108 -23.50 8.15 18.11
CA VAL A 108 -24.49 7.69 17.12
C VAL A 108 -24.70 6.18 17.19
N GLN A 109 -23.64 5.39 17.38
CA GLN A 109 -23.73 3.94 17.54
C GLN A 109 -24.54 3.54 18.77
N ALA A 110 -24.38 4.26 19.89
CA ALA A 110 -25.17 4.08 21.09
C ALA A 110 -26.67 4.28 20.82
N PHE A 111 -27.05 5.32 20.07
CA PHE A 111 -28.45 5.54 19.67
C PHE A 111 -29.03 4.43 18.78
N ILE A 112 -28.17 3.71 18.05
CA ILE A 112 -28.57 2.56 17.22
C ILE A 112 -28.55 1.25 18.05
N GLY A 113 -28.19 1.32 19.33
CA GLY A 113 -28.17 0.19 20.26
C GLY A 113 -26.95 -0.71 20.11
N ARG A 114 -25.84 -0.19 19.58
CA ARG A 114 -24.52 -0.82 19.66
C ARG A 114 -23.84 -0.43 20.98
N PHE A 115 -23.03 -1.35 21.51
CA PHE A 115 -22.18 -1.05 22.67
C PHE A 115 -21.16 0.01 22.28
N SER A 116 -21.10 1.07 23.09
CA SER A 116 -20.07 2.10 22.95
C SER A 116 -18.87 1.76 23.85
N ASP A 117 -17.65 1.89 23.32
CA ASP A 117 -16.43 1.60 24.08
C ASP A 117 -15.47 2.81 24.08
N ALA A 118 -15.05 3.23 25.27
CA ALA A 118 -14.02 4.27 25.44
C ALA A 118 -12.71 3.89 24.73
N THR A 119 -12.41 2.59 24.68
CA THR A 119 -11.23 2.06 24.01
C THR A 119 -11.29 2.32 22.49
N ASP A 120 -12.47 2.33 21.88
CA ASP A 120 -12.64 2.64 20.46
C ASP A 120 -12.35 4.11 20.18
N VAL A 121 -12.85 5.03 21.03
CA VAL A 121 -12.51 6.46 20.96
C VAL A 121 -11.02 6.70 21.03
N VAL A 122 -10.35 6.07 22.00
CA VAL A 122 -8.92 6.26 22.23
C VAL A 122 -8.10 5.67 21.08
N SER A 123 -8.43 4.46 20.63
CA SER A 123 -7.71 3.78 19.54
C SER A 123 -7.91 4.46 18.19
N ASN A 124 -9.14 4.87 17.84
CA ASN A 124 -9.44 5.66 16.64
C ASN A 124 -8.73 7.02 16.66
N GLY A 125 -8.83 7.75 17.77
CA GLY A 125 -8.15 9.04 17.94
C GLY A 125 -6.63 8.92 17.82
N THR A 126 -6.05 7.88 18.42
CA THR A 126 -4.61 7.58 18.33
C THR A 126 -4.20 7.25 16.89
N GLY A 127 -4.99 6.44 16.18
CA GLY A 127 -4.74 6.06 14.80
C GLY A 127 -4.67 7.30 13.90
N TYR A 128 -5.68 8.16 14.02
CA TYR A 128 -5.73 9.45 13.33
C TYR A 128 -4.49 10.31 13.64
N VAL A 129 -4.11 10.46 14.91
CA VAL A 129 -2.94 11.27 15.30
C VAL A 129 -1.65 10.71 14.68
N LEU A 130 -1.46 9.39 14.70
CA LEU A 130 -0.31 8.74 14.07
C LEU A 130 -0.26 9.05 12.57
N GLY A 131 -1.36 8.85 11.85
CA GLY A 131 -1.43 9.14 10.41
C GLY A 131 -1.12 10.59 10.09
N PHE A 132 -1.69 11.52 10.87
CA PHE A 132 -1.45 12.95 10.73
C PHE A 132 0.03 13.30 10.98
N ALA A 133 0.64 12.72 12.02
CA ALA A 133 2.04 12.92 12.36
C ALA A 133 2.98 12.43 11.25
N ILE A 134 2.71 11.25 10.67
CA ILE A 134 3.49 10.68 9.57
C ILE A 134 3.48 11.61 8.36
N ALA A 135 2.29 12.03 7.90
CA ALA A 135 2.16 12.96 6.78
C ALA A 135 2.85 14.30 7.09
N ARG A 136 2.70 14.82 8.30
CA ARG A 136 3.35 16.06 8.75
C ARG A 136 4.88 15.96 8.69
N ILE A 137 5.47 14.88 9.19
CA ILE A 137 6.92 14.66 9.13
C ILE A 137 7.37 14.54 7.67
N ALA A 138 6.64 13.78 6.84
CA ALA A 138 6.96 13.65 5.42
C ALA A 138 6.96 15.01 4.68
N VAL A 139 5.95 15.84 4.90
CA VAL A 139 5.83 17.15 4.24
C VAL A 139 6.81 18.18 4.81
N LEU A 140 6.90 18.32 6.13
CA LEU A 140 7.69 19.39 6.76
C LEU A 140 9.18 19.06 6.87
N HIS A 141 9.53 17.82 7.19
CA HIS A 141 10.93 17.43 7.41
C HIS A 141 11.59 16.93 6.12
N PHE A 142 10.91 16.06 5.37
CA PHE A 142 11.45 15.53 4.11
C PHE A 142 11.11 16.39 2.88
N GLY A 143 10.25 17.40 3.03
CA GLY A 143 9.91 18.32 1.94
C GLY A 143 9.06 17.67 0.84
N VAL A 144 8.33 16.60 1.15
CA VAL A 144 7.46 15.95 0.16
C VAL A 144 6.34 16.89 -0.23
N SER A 145 6.18 17.11 -1.53
CA SER A 145 5.01 17.82 -2.04
C SER A 145 3.79 16.90 -2.00
N PRO A 146 2.63 17.31 -1.43
CA PRO A 146 1.39 16.54 -1.55
C PRO A 146 1.05 16.20 -3.02
N ALA A 147 1.40 17.08 -3.96
CA ALA A 147 1.20 16.86 -5.39
C ALA A 147 1.97 15.64 -5.92
N ALA A 148 3.10 15.27 -5.32
CA ALA A 148 3.90 14.12 -5.72
C ALA A 148 3.15 12.78 -5.55
N PHE A 149 2.33 12.64 -4.51
CA PHE A 149 1.51 11.44 -4.29
C PHE A 149 0.45 11.24 -5.37
N LEU A 150 0.03 12.32 -6.03
CA LEU A 150 -0.96 12.29 -7.11
C LEU A 150 -0.30 12.25 -8.50
N GLY A 151 1.03 12.12 -8.57
CA GLY A 151 1.78 12.22 -9.83
C GLY A 151 1.69 13.60 -10.48
N LEU A 152 1.26 14.63 -9.75
CA LEU A 152 1.21 16.02 -10.20
C LEU A 152 2.60 16.62 -9.95
N GLU A 153 3.59 16.19 -10.73
CA GLU A 153 4.96 16.66 -10.58
C GLU A 153 5.05 18.17 -10.83
N SER A 154 5.58 18.89 -9.84
CA SER A 154 5.94 20.30 -9.98
C SER A 154 7.25 20.54 -9.24
N GLY A 155 8.33 20.79 -9.96
CA GLY A 155 9.61 21.15 -9.37
C GLY A 155 10.80 20.65 -10.18
N GLY A 156 11.97 21.23 -9.91
CA GLY A 156 13.24 20.76 -10.47
C GLY A 156 13.73 19.46 -9.82
N GLN A 157 14.92 19.01 -10.23
CA GLN A 157 15.56 17.78 -9.75
C GLN A 157 15.65 17.68 -8.21
N GLU A 158 15.87 18.81 -7.53
CA GLU A 158 15.94 18.85 -6.06
C GLU A 158 14.60 18.47 -5.40
N GLN A 159 13.48 18.97 -5.93
CA GLN A 159 12.16 18.64 -5.41
C GLN A 159 11.82 17.17 -5.65
N HIS A 160 12.23 16.63 -6.80
CA HIS A 160 12.11 15.20 -7.11
C HIS A 160 12.84 14.34 -6.08
N LEU A 161 14.08 14.69 -5.75
CA LEU A 161 14.86 14.02 -4.72
C LEU A 161 14.18 14.05 -3.35
N LYS A 162 13.61 15.19 -2.95
CA LYS A 162 12.84 15.34 -1.70
C LYS A 162 11.61 14.44 -1.69
N ASN A 163 10.84 14.43 -2.79
CA ASN A 163 9.66 13.58 -2.94
C ASN A 163 10.01 12.09 -2.78
N VAL A 164 11.02 11.59 -3.51
CA VAL A 164 11.46 10.18 -3.42
C VAL A 164 11.97 9.85 -2.00
N THR A 165 12.71 10.76 -1.38
CA THR A 165 13.24 10.56 -0.02
C THR A 165 12.13 10.42 1.01
N GLY A 166 11.10 11.27 0.95
CA GLY A 166 9.99 11.15 1.88
C GLY A 166 8.98 10.05 1.53
N LEU A 167 8.85 9.64 0.26
CA LEU A 167 8.15 8.39 -0.10
C LEU A 167 8.81 7.18 0.55
N ARG A 168 10.15 7.12 0.54
CA ARG A 168 10.90 6.07 1.25
C ARG A 168 10.62 6.10 2.76
N PHE A 169 10.56 7.29 3.37
CA PHE A 169 10.22 7.42 4.79
C PHE A 169 8.82 6.87 5.09
N ILE A 170 7.81 7.28 4.32
CA ILE A 170 6.43 6.81 4.50
C ILE A 170 6.36 5.29 4.36
N TYR A 171 7.02 4.74 3.33
CA TYR A 171 7.08 3.29 3.14
C TYR A 171 7.65 2.57 4.36
N LEU A 172 8.80 3.03 4.86
CA LEU A 172 9.41 2.46 6.07
C LEU A 172 8.46 2.53 7.26
N THR A 173 7.80 3.66 7.49
CA THR A 173 6.87 3.80 8.60
C THR A 173 5.67 2.87 8.48
N VAL A 174 5.07 2.76 7.29
CA VAL A 174 3.95 1.85 7.03
C VAL A 174 4.36 0.39 7.25
N VAL A 175 5.52 -0.03 6.75
CA VAL A 175 6.00 -1.41 6.95
C VAL A 175 6.25 -1.69 8.43
N LEU A 176 6.88 -0.77 9.16
CA LEU A 176 7.13 -0.93 10.60
C LEU A 176 5.82 -1.02 11.40
N ILE A 177 4.82 -0.19 11.08
CA ILE A 177 3.50 -0.27 11.71
C ILE A 177 2.83 -1.59 11.37
N ALA A 178 2.86 -2.01 10.10
CA ALA A 178 2.25 -3.26 9.66
C ALA A 178 2.86 -4.48 10.36
N VAL A 179 4.17 -4.48 10.57
CA VAL A 179 4.88 -5.54 11.30
C VAL A 179 4.49 -5.58 12.76
N LEU A 180 4.10 -4.46 13.38
CA LEU A 180 3.65 -4.42 14.76
C LEU A 180 2.23 -4.98 14.95
N LEU A 181 1.44 -5.16 13.88
CA LEU A 181 0.09 -5.72 13.96
C LEU A 181 0.11 -7.23 14.23
N PRO A 182 -0.84 -7.78 15.02
CA PRO A 182 -2.02 -7.16 15.63
C PRO A 182 -1.77 -6.56 17.03
N LEU A 183 -0.57 -6.02 17.29
CA LEU A 183 -0.14 -5.41 18.55
C LEU A 183 -0.30 -6.32 19.78
N ASP A 184 -0.30 -7.65 19.59
CA ASP A 184 -0.33 -8.63 20.67
C ASP A 184 1.07 -8.82 21.30
N ILE A 185 1.65 -7.70 21.74
CA ILE A 185 2.98 -7.64 22.34
C ILE A 185 2.95 -8.40 23.67
N SER A 186 3.81 -9.41 23.80
CA SER A 186 3.99 -10.12 25.06
C SER A 186 5.46 -10.25 25.41
N PHE A 187 5.78 -9.94 26.66
CA PHE A 187 7.14 -9.94 27.19
C PHE A 187 7.46 -11.18 28.06
N SER A 188 6.64 -12.24 28.03
CA SER A 188 6.91 -13.40 28.89
C SER A 188 7.98 -14.32 28.30
N LEU A 189 9.02 -14.61 29.08
CA LEU A 189 10.07 -15.56 28.70
C LEU A 189 9.51 -16.95 28.38
N SER A 190 8.44 -17.36 29.07
CA SER A 190 7.72 -18.60 28.79
C SER A 190 7.10 -18.64 27.39
N GLN A 191 6.61 -17.52 26.88
CA GLN A 191 6.08 -17.43 25.51
C GLN A 191 7.20 -17.44 24.47
N LEU A 192 8.33 -16.78 24.75
CA LEU A 192 9.50 -16.85 23.87
C LEU A 192 10.03 -18.29 23.78
N ALA A 193 10.13 -18.98 24.92
CA ALA A 193 10.49 -20.40 24.97
C ALA A 193 9.45 -21.26 24.23
N ALA A 194 8.15 -20.96 24.35
CA ALA A 194 7.10 -21.66 23.62
C ALA A 194 7.15 -21.41 22.10
N LYS A 195 7.62 -20.23 21.64
CA LYS A 195 7.87 -19.97 20.22
C LYS A 195 9.06 -20.76 19.67
N LEU A 196 10.11 -20.91 20.48
CA LEU A 196 11.30 -21.68 20.15
C LEU A 196 11.03 -23.19 20.11
N HIS A 197 10.32 -23.70 21.11
CA HIS A 197 10.01 -25.12 21.29
C HIS A 197 8.62 -25.51 20.83
N GLY A 198 7.98 -24.75 19.93
CA GLY A 198 6.64 -25.07 19.44
C GLY A 198 6.60 -26.49 18.85
N THR A 199 6.10 -27.45 19.63
CA THR A 199 5.96 -28.86 19.26
C THR A 199 4.52 -29.14 18.83
N GLY A 200 4.32 -29.80 17.68
CA GLY A 200 3.02 -30.20 17.13
C GLY A 200 2.73 -29.71 15.70
N TYR A 201 1.47 -29.76 15.27
CA TYR A 201 1.00 -29.30 13.94
C TYR A 201 1.12 -27.78 13.70
N ARG A 202 1.52 -27.02 14.72
CA ARG A 202 1.76 -25.57 14.63
C ARG A 202 3.25 -25.35 14.39
N MET A 203 3.60 -24.75 13.25
CA MET A 203 4.98 -24.47 12.86
C MET A 203 5.76 -23.72 13.94
N PRO A 204 7.08 -23.96 14.06
CA PRO A 204 7.94 -23.16 14.93
C PRO A 204 7.83 -21.69 14.54
N ARG A 205 7.56 -20.84 15.54
CA ARG A 205 7.39 -19.40 15.35
C ARG A 205 8.73 -18.67 15.40
N LEU A 206 9.79 -19.33 15.83
CA LEU A 206 11.16 -18.82 15.78
C LEU A 206 12.01 -19.78 14.95
N ILE A 207 12.43 -19.32 13.77
CA ILE A 207 13.17 -20.12 12.80
C ILE A 207 14.62 -19.64 12.77
N VAL A 208 15.48 -20.45 13.36
CA VAL A 208 16.93 -20.21 13.43
C VAL A 208 17.67 -20.93 12.29
N ASP A 209 17.10 -22.01 11.73
CA ASP A 209 17.67 -22.69 10.57
C ASP A 209 17.29 -21.93 9.28
N PRO A 210 18.24 -21.26 8.60
CA PRO A 210 17.94 -20.53 7.36
C PRO A 210 17.49 -21.47 6.22
N LEU A 211 17.70 -22.78 6.35
CA LEU A 211 17.29 -23.78 5.36
C LEU A 211 15.94 -24.44 5.69
N PHE A 212 15.28 -24.06 6.78
CA PHE A 212 14.01 -24.65 7.24
C PHE A 212 12.94 -24.72 6.14
N HIS A 213 12.77 -23.62 5.39
CA HIS A 213 11.73 -23.50 4.36
C HIS A 213 11.96 -24.38 3.14
N PHE A 214 13.21 -24.78 2.87
CA PHE A 214 13.57 -25.63 1.75
C PHE A 214 13.42 -27.12 2.09
N ARG A 215 13.60 -27.49 3.37
CA ARG A 215 13.46 -28.88 3.85
C ARG A 215 12.00 -29.32 3.96
N ASN A 216 11.11 -28.40 4.36
CA ASN A 216 9.71 -28.70 4.67
C ASN A 216 8.73 -28.40 3.52
N GLY A 217 9.25 -28.12 2.31
CA GLY A 217 8.53 -28.25 1.04
C GLY A 217 7.46 -27.20 0.68
N VAL A 218 7.01 -26.30 1.56
CA VAL A 218 5.78 -25.50 1.26
C VAL A 218 5.82 -24.02 1.71
N HIS A 219 6.98 -23.34 1.72
CA HIS A 219 7.05 -21.94 2.20
C HIS A 219 7.64 -20.92 1.23
N THR A 220 7.74 -21.25 -0.05
CA THR A 220 8.20 -20.31 -1.09
C THR A 220 7.32 -19.05 -1.13
N GLN A 221 6.01 -19.17 -0.94
CA GLN A 221 5.09 -18.03 -0.89
C GLN A 221 5.43 -17.04 0.24
N TYR A 222 5.77 -17.56 1.43
CA TYR A 222 6.17 -16.73 2.57
C TYR A 222 7.46 -15.96 2.25
N LEU A 223 8.50 -16.64 1.76
CA LEU A 223 9.76 -15.99 1.40
C LEU A 223 9.59 -14.98 0.26
N MET A 224 8.73 -15.28 -0.70
CA MET A 224 8.41 -14.40 -1.81
C MET A 224 7.68 -13.14 -1.34
N LEU A 225 6.74 -13.27 -0.40
CA LEU A 225 6.07 -12.11 0.20
C LEU A 225 7.08 -11.24 0.96
N GLN A 226 7.99 -11.84 1.73
CA GLN A 226 9.05 -11.10 2.42
C GLN A 226 9.98 -10.38 1.43
N LEU A 227 10.36 -11.02 0.33
CA LEU A 227 11.12 -10.38 -0.74
C LEU A 227 10.37 -9.17 -1.35
N LEU A 228 9.06 -9.32 -1.57
CA LEU A 228 8.21 -8.25 -2.09
C LEU A 228 8.20 -7.03 -1.15
N VAL A 229 8.22 -7.23 0.17
CA VAL A 229 8.29 -6.16 1.16
C VAL A 229 9.62 -5.40 1.10
N PHE A 230 10.74 -6.02 0.72
CA PHE A 230 12.02 -5.31 0.60
C PHE A 230 12.19 -4.57 -0.73
N LEU A 231 11.50 -5.01 -1.79
CA LEU A 231 11.69 -4.49 -3.15
C LEU A 231 11.49 -2.96 -3.27
N PRO A 232 10.42 -2.34 -2.71
CA PRO A 232 10.23 -0.89 -2.81
C PRO A 232 11.31 -0.10 -2.07
N LEU A 233 11.72 -0.56 -0.88
CA LEU A 233 12.79 0.09 -0.10
C LEU A 233 14.13 0.04 -0.84
N ALA A 234 14.47 -1.13 -1.40
CA ALA A 234 15.66 -1.33 -2.20
C ALA A 234 15.68 -0.39 -3.41
N PHE A 235 14.58 -0.34 -4.16
CA PHE A 235 14.41 0.52 -5.33
C PHE A 235 14.54 1.99 -4.97
N LEU A 236 13.76 2.49 -3.99
CA LEU A 236 13.79 3.89 -3.58
C LEU A 236 15.18 4.30 -3.08
N SER A 237 15.84 3.44 -2.31
CA SER A 237 17.20 3.70 -1.82
C SER A 237 18.22 3.79 -2.95
N ALA A 238 18.19 2.85 -3.91
CA ALA A 238 19.08 2.87 -5.06
C ALA A 238 18.78 4.08 -5.97
N TYR A 239 17.50 4.42 -6.17
CA TYR A 239 17.08 5.56 -6.97
C TYR A 239 17.54 6.89 -6.38
N ILE A 240 17.45 7.07 -5.05
CA ILE A 240 17.99 8.24 -4.36
C ILE A 240 19.48 8.42 -4.62
N LEU A 241 20.26 7.33 -4.60
CA LEU A 241 21.70 7.38 -4.89
C LEU A 241 21.97 7.81 -6.33
N LEU A 242 21.24 7.25 -7.29
CA LEU A 242 21.33 7.64 -8.69
C LEU A 242 20.98 9.12 -8.90
N LEU A 243 19.90 9.61 -8.27
CA LEU A 243 19.52 11.04 -8.33
C LEU A 243 20.59 11.96 -7.74
N ARG A 244 21.32 11.49 -6.72
CA ARG A 244 22.48 12.17 -6.12
C ARG A 244 23.78 11.99 -6.90
N ARG A 245 23.74 11.33 -8.06
CA ARG A 245 24.91 10.96 -8.89
C ARG A 245 25.97 10.17 -8.11
N ARG A 246 25.54 9.37 -7.13
CA ARG A 246 26.40 8.44 -6.38
C ARG A 246 26.09 7.02 -6.83
N VAL A 247 27.12 6.26 -7.15
CA VAL A 247 26.99 4.84 -7.50
C VAL A 247 27.34 4.03 -6.26
N GLY A 248 26.36 3.34 -5.69
CA GLY A 248 26.55 2.51 -4.51
C GLY A 248 25.50 1.40 -4.44
N ILE A 249 25.95 0.15 -4.44
CA ILE A 249 25.08 -1.03 -4.31
C ILE A 249 24.88 -1.45 -2.85
N LEU A 250 25.85 -1.12 -1.98
CA LEU A 250 25.86 -1.60 -0.60
C LEU A 250 24.84 -0.85 0.27
N GLN A 251 24.64 0.44 0.06
CA GLN A 251 23.74 1.23 0.90
C GLN A 251 22.26 0.78 0.81
N PRO A 252 21.67 0.52 -0.38
CA PRO A 252 20.33 -0.07 -0.47
C PRO A 252 20.24 -1.44 0.21
N ALA A 253 21.28 -2.26 0.10
CA ALA A 253 21.37 -3.56 0.79
C ALA A 253 21.37 -3.41 2.32
N ILE A 254 22.18 -2.49 2.86
CA ILE A 254 22.21 -2.18 4.29
C ILE A 254 20.85 -1.69 4.78
N HIS A 255 20.16 -0.80 4.05
CA HIS A 255 18.83 -0.35 4.47
C HIS A 255 17.83 -1.50 4.56
N CYS A 256 17.85 -2.45 3.61
CA CYS A 256 16.95 -3.61 3.63
C CYS A 256 17.33 -4.61 4.72
N LEU A 257 18.63 -4.82 4.98
CA LEU A 257 19.11 -5.60 6.11
C LEU A 257 18.62 -5.02 7.45
N LEU A 258 18.79 -3.71 7.64
CA LEU A 258 18.35 -3.03 8.86
C LEU A 258 16.84 -3.13 9.05
N LEU A 259 16.06 -2.93 7.98
CA LEU A 259 14.61 -3.14 8.05
C LEU A 259 14.30 -4.57 8.47
N GLY A 260 14.90 -5.57 7.81
CA GLY A 260 14.70 -6.98 8.14
C GLY A 260 15.05 -7.31 9.59
N LEU A 261 16.17 -6.79 10.10
CA LEU A 261 16.56 -6.97 11.51
C LEU A 261 15.54 -6.36 12.47
N VAL A 262 15.07 -5.15 12.18
CA VAL A 262 14.04 -4.49 13.01
C VAL A 262 12.74 -5.27 12.95
N THR A 263 12.30 -5.72 11.78
CA THR A 263 11.05 -6.48 11.65
C THR A 263 11.11 -7.81 12.38
N GLU A 264 12.23 -8.51 12.28
CA GLU A 264 12.44 -9.76 12.99
C GLU A 264 12.53 -9.56 14.50
N ALA A 265 13.24 -8.53 14.95
CA ALA A 265 13.29 -8.16 16.36
C ALA A 265 11.90 -7.82 16.89
N SER A 266 11.07 -7.08 16.14
CA SER A 266 9.68 -6.80 16.51
C SER A 266 8.84 -8.08 16.60
N ASN A 267 8.93 -8.95 15.61
CA ASN A 267 8.19 -10.22 15.56
C ASN A 267 8.53 -11.17 16.72
N LEU A 268 9.72 -11.07 17.32
CA LEU A 268 10.06 -11.81 18.53
C LEU A 268 9.11 -11.45 19.69
N PHE A 269 8.72 -10.19 19.83
CA PHE A 269 7.87 -9.69 20.93
C PHE A 269 6.37 -9.81 20.66
N ILE A 270 5.96 -10.04 19.41
CA ILE A 270 4.54 -10.13 19.02
C ILE A 270 4.09 -11.57 19.18
N ARG A 271 3.15 -11.89 20.06
CA ARG A 271 2.79 -13.28 20.41
C ARG A 271 2.40 -14.12 19.19
N SER A 272 1.64 -13.53 18.27
CA SER A 272 1.25 -14.13 16.98
C SER A 272 2.36 -14.11 15.92
N GLY A 273 3.34 -13.22 16.07
CA GLY A 273 4.43 -13.01 15.13
C GLY A 273 5.33 -14.22 14.97
N ARG A 274 5.75 -14.45 13.72
CA ARG A 274 6.76 -15.42 13.32
C ARG A 274 8.06 -14.67 13.07
N SER A 275 9.14 -15.12 13.70
CA SER A 275 10.48 -14.64 13.44
C SER A 275 11.32 -15.70 12.71
N ASP A 276 12.11 -15.25 11.74
CA ASP A 276 12.91 -16.04 10.82
C ASP A 276 14.20 -15.32 10.45
N ILE A 277 15.34 -15.92 10.82
CA ILE A 277 16.67 -15.35 10.59
C ILE A 277 17.03 -15.22 9.09
N LEU A 278 16.31 -15.89 8.20
CA LEU A 278 16.52 -15.75 6.76
C LEU A 278 16.01 -14.41 6.22
N VAL A 279 15.02 -13.78 6.88
CA VAL A 279 14.37 -12.56 6.39
C VAL A 279 15.35 -11.37 6.26
N PRO A 280 16.22 -11.05 7.23
CA PRO A 280 17.22 -9.98 7.07
C PRO A 280 18.23 -10.27 5.95
N VAL A 281 18.61 -11.54 5.78
CA VAL A 281 19.51 -11.98 4.69
C VAL A 281 18.83 -11.77 3.34
N LEU A 282 17.55 -12.17 3.20
CA LEU A 282 16.76 -11.92 2.01
C LEU A 282 16.62 -10.42 1.72
N GLY A 283 16.41 -9.60 2.75
CA GLY A 283 16.40 -8.15 2.61
C GLY A 283 17.71 -7.61 2.03
N PHE A 284 18.85 -8.03 2.59
CA PHE A 284 20.18 -7.65 2.09
C PHE A 284 20.39 -8.05 0.63
N LEU A 285 20.10 -9.31 0.27
CA LEU A 285 20.25 -9.83 -1.10
C LEU A 285 19.32 -9.10 -2.07
N THR A 286 18.09 -8.80 -1.67
CA THR A 286 17.13 -8.01 -2.47
C THR A 286 17.67 -6.62 -2.75
N GLY A 287 18.21 -5.95 -1.72
CA GLY A 287 18.84 -4.64 -1.87
C GLY A 287 20.05 -4.66 -2.81
N LEU A 288 20.92 -5.67 -2.72
CA LEU A 288 22.04 -5.86 -3.64
C LEU A 288 21.58 -6.08 -5.08
N GLY A 289 20.61 -6.98 -5.27
CA GLY A 289 20.10 -7.34 -6.60
C GLY A 289 19.47 -6.14 -7.31
N VAL A 290 18.53 -5.46 -6.64
CA VAL A 290 17.85 -4.28 -7.19
C VAL A 290 18.86 -3.16 -7.49
N ALA A 291 19.76 -2.84 -6.56
CA ALA A 291 20.74 -1.78 -6.78
C ALA A 291 21.71 -2.09 -7.92
N SER A 292 22.15 -3.35 -8.05
CA SER A 292 23.03 -3.79 -9.14
C SER A 292 22.36 -3.65 -10.51
N VAL A 293 21.08 -4.06 -10.61
CA VAL A 293 20.28 -3.90 -11.83
C VAL A 293 20.13 -2.42 -12.18
N MET A 294 19.76 -1.58 -11.22
CA MET A 294 19.57 -0.14 -11.45
C MET A 294 20.87 0.58 -11.85
N VAL A 295 22.00 0.26 -11.20
CA VAL A 295 23.31 0.79 -11.57
C VAL A 295 23.73 0.30 -12.96
N GLY A 296 23.48 -0.97 -13.28
CA GLY A 296 23.74 -1.53 -14.60
C GLY A 296 22.99 -0.79 -15.71
N PHE A 297 21.70 -0.51 -15.50
CA PHE A 297 20.91 0.30 -16.43
C PHE A 297 21.44 1.74 -16.53
N ALA A 298 21.75 2.37 -15.40
CA ALA A 298 22.28 3.73 -15.38
C ALA A 298 23.64 3.86 -16.11
N ARG A 299 24.53 2.87 -15.97
CA ARG A 299 25.82 2.83 -16.68
C ARG A 299 25.64 2.66 -18.19
N ARG A 300 24.71 1.79 -18.62
CA ARG A 300 24.43 1.55 -20.04
C ARG A 300 23.78 2.73 -20.74
N ALA A 301 22.98 3.52 -20.04
CA ALA A 301 22.34 4.71 -20.59
C ALA A 301 23.35 5.80 -21.01
N GLY A 302 24.59 5.75 -20.48
CA GLY A 302 25.60 6.79 -20.71
C GLY A 302 25.19 8.16 -20.14
N PRO A 303 26.13 9.12 -20.05
CA PRO A 303 25.82 10.47 -19.58
C PRO A 303 24.89 11.25 -20.53
N ASP A 304 24.97 10.97 -21.84
CA ASP A 304 24.33 11.79 -22.88
C ASP A 304 23.24 11.07 -23.71
N LYS A 305 23.00 9.77 -23.49
CA LYS A 305 22.03 8.96 -24.25
C LYS A 305 20.99 8.32 -23.34
N VAL A 306 20.42 9.12 -22.44
CA VAL A 306 19.36 8.66 -21.54
C VAL A 306 18.02 8.64 -22.28
N GLY A 307 17.86 7.69 -23.19
CA GLY A 307 16.59 7.41 -23.86
C GLY A 307 16.63 6.04 -24.52
N LEU A 308 15.95 5.07 -23.92
CA LEU A 308 15.54 3.87 -24.66
C LEU A 308 14.78 4.34 -25.90
N SER A 309 15.04 3.72 -27.06
CA SER A 309 14.20 3.94 -28.24
C SER A 309 12.74 3.66 -27.88
N ALA A 310 11.81 4.33 -28.57
CA ALA A 310 10.38 4.12 -28.30
C ALA A 310 9.97 2.64 -28.43
N ALA A 311 10.60 1.92 -29.36
CA ALA A 311 10.40 0.49 -29.57
C ALA A 311 10.95 -0.35 -28.39
N GLU A 312 12.18 -0.11 -27.94
CA GLU A 312 12.76 -0.83 -26.79
C GLU A 312 11.95 -0.58 -25.51
N ARG A 313 11.53 0.67 -25.28
CA ARG A 313 10.67 1.00 -24.13
C ARG A 313 9.34 0.27 -24.20
N HIS A 314 8.75 0.16 -25.39
CA HIS A 314 7.48 -0.55 -25.59
C HIS A 314 7.61 -2.03 -25.26
N TRP A 315 8.61 -2.72 -25.82
CA TRP A 315 8.85 -4.14 -25.54
C TRP A 315 9.25 -4.41 -24.09
N LEU A 316 10.03 -3.51 -23.49
CA LEU A 316 10.40 -3.60 -22.07
C LEU A 316 9.16 -3.50 -21.16
N LEU A 317 8.26 -2.55 -21.41
CA LEU A 317 7.02 -2.40 -20.64
C LEU A 317 6.07 -3.59 -20.84
N LEU A 318 5.97 -4.11 -22.07
CA LEU A 318 5.17 -5.32 -22.35
C LEU A 318 5.74 -6.53 -21.60
N GLY A 319 7.06 -6.76 -21.71
CA GLY A 319 7.74 -7.85 -21.02
C GLY A 319 7.59 -7.75 -19.50
N ALA A 320 7.73 -6.55 -18.93
CA ALA A 320 7.49 -6.30 -17.51
C ALA A 320 6.03 -6.58 -17.11
N GLY A 321 5.07 -6.15 -17.92
CA GLY A 321 3.64 -6.43 -17.72
C GLY A 321 3.33 -7.93 -17.73
N LEU A 322 3.88 -8.67 -18.69
CA LEU A 322 3.72 -10.12 -18.80
C LEU A 322 4.37 -10.86 -17.63
N LEU A 323 5.61 -10.50 -17.27
CA LEU A 323 6.32 -11.11 -16.13
C LEU A 323 5.57 -10.85 -14.82
N TYR A 324 5.05 -9.64 -14.64
CA TYR A 324 4.24 -9.31 -13.46
C TYR A 324 2.89 -10.04 -13.47
N GLY A 325 2.23 -10.17 -14.63
CA GLY A 325 1.03 -11.00 -14.76
C GLY A 325 1.29 -12.46 -14.38
N LEU A 326 2.41 -13.04 -14.84
CA LEU A 326 2.82 -14.39 -14.43
C LEU A 326 3.08 -14.48 -12.92
N LEU A 327 3.65 -13.45 -12.31
CA LEU A 327 3.84 -13.37 -10.86
C LEU A 327 2.49 -13.43 -10.12
N LEU A 328 1.50 -12.66 -10.57
CA LEU A 328 0.17 -12.65 -9.99
C LEU A 328 -0.53 -14.01 -10.15
N LEU A 329 -0.42 -14.64 -11.31
CA LEU A 329 -0.91 -16.00 -11.53
C LEU A 329 -0.25 -17.00 -10.60
N ALA A 330 1.07 -16.93 -10.41
CA ALA A 330 1.79 -17.82 -9.50
C ALA A 330 1.33 -17.64 -8.04
N ILE A 331 1.09 -16.40 -7.60
CA ILE A 331 0.56 -16.12 -6.26
C ILE A 331 -0.86 -16.68 -6.11
N ALA A 332 -1.74 -16.38 -7.06
CA ALA A 332 -3.16 -16.70 -6.99
C ALA A 332 -3.44 -18.21 -7.12
N LEU A 333 -2.66 -18.91 -7.94
CA LEU A 333 -2.85 -20.36 -8.17
C LEU A 333 -2.14 -21.24 -7.15
N SER A 334 -1.37 -20.67 -6.21
CA SER A 334 -0.78 -21.42 -5.10
C SER A 334 -1.88 -21.98 -4.19
N PRO A 335 -1.84 -23.28 -3.78
CA PRO A 335 -0.68 -24.19 -3.74
C PRO A 335 -0.37 -25.01 -5.01
N PHE A 336 -0.96 -24.71 -6.18
CA PHE A 336 -0.79 -25.43 -7.46
C PHE A 336 -1.32 -26.87 -7.46
N GLU A 337 -2.25 -27.18 -6.58
CA GLU A 337 -2.99 -28.44 -6.59
C GLU A 337 -4.25 -28.26 -7.43
N PHE A 338 -4.31 -28.91 -8.60
CA PHE A 338 -5.41 -28.72 -9.55
C PHE A 338 -6.36 -29.92 -9.61
N GLU A 339 -7.66 -29.65 -9.52
CA GLU A 339 -8.74 -30.60 -9.72
C GLU A 339 -9.59 -30.16 -10.93
N LEU A 340 -9.29 -30.75 -12.10
CA LEU A 340 -9.93 -30.40 -13.38
C LEU A 340 -11.15 -31.28 -13.70
N SER A 341 -11.65 -32.06 -12.73
CA SER A 341 -12.82 -32.90 -12.98
C SER A 341 -14.06 -32.03 -13.18
N LEU A 342 -14.79 -32.22 -14.28
CA LEU A 342 -15.96 -31.40 -14.60
C LEU A 342 -17.02 -31.42 -13.49
N ARG A 343 -17.14 -32.55 -12.78
CA ARG A 343 -18.03 -32.69 -11.62
C ARG A 343 -17.59 -31.82 -10.45
N ALA A 344 -16.29 -31.80 -10.10
CA ALA A 344 -15.77 -30.95 -9.04
C ALA A 344 -15.85 -29.48 -9.40
N LEU A 345 -15.50 -29.11 -10.63
CA LEU A 345 -15.64 -27.73 -11.12
C LEU A 345 -17.09 -27.25 -11.04
N ARG A 346 -18.05 -28.06 -11.52
CA ARG A 346 -19.48 -27.74 -11.42
C ARG A 346 -19.94 -27.63 -9.97
N TYR A 347 -19.51 -28.55 -9.10
CA TYR A 347 -19.85 -28.51 -7.68
C TYR A 347 -19.31 -27.25 -7.00
N LYS A 348 -18.04 -26.89 -7.24
CA LYS A 348 -17.44 -25.66 -6.72
C LYS A 348 -18.13 -24.40 -7.24
N LEU A 349 -18.46 -24.38 -8.54
CA LEU A 349 -19.15 -23.26 -9.16
C LEU A 349 -20.53 -23.00 -8.53
N LEU A 350 -21.28 -24.06 -8.24
CA LEU A 350 -22.64 -23.94 -7.71
C LEU A 350 -22.68 -23.74 -6.18
N ASN A 351 -21.78 -24.38 -5.43
CA ASN A 351 -21.87 -24.42 -3.97
C ASN A 351 -20.78 -23.59 -3.24
N ASN A 352 -19.64 -23.34 -3.89
CA ASN A 352 -18.45 -22.74 -3.28
C ASN A 352 -18.00 -21.46 -3.99
N SER A 353 -18.91 -20.80 -4.72
CA SER A 353 -18.60 -19.54 -5.41
C SER A 353 -19.42 -18.40 -4.85
N ASN A 354 -18.78 -17.26 -4.60
CA ASN A 354 -19.42 -16.06 -4.08
C ASN A 354 -19.60 -15.06 -5.21
N PHE A 355 -20.78 -15.10 -5.82
CA PHE A 355 -21.16 -14.15 -6.87
C PHE A 355 -21.74 -12.85 -6.32
N LEU A 356 -21.99 -12.76 -5.01
CA LEU A 356 -22.45 -11.54 -4.36
C LEU A 356 -21.21 -10.77 -3.84
N PRO A 357 -20.91 -9.58 -4.38
CA PRO A 357 -19.75 -8.81 -3.97
C PRO A 357 -19.73 -8.55 -2.46
N PHE A 358 -18.54 -8.67 -1.87
CA PHE A 358 -18.21 -8.46 -0.45
C PHE A 358 -18.92 -9.37 0.55
N ARG A 359 -19.70 -10.37 0.10
CA ARG A 359 -20.43 -11.25 1.02
C ARG A 359 -19.50 -11.95 2.00
N LEU A 360 -18.43 -12.58 1.51
CA LEU A 360 -17.48 -13.28 2.38
C LEU A 360 -16.86 -12.33 3.40
N HIS A 361 -16.34 -11.19 2.93
CA HIS A 361 -15.67 -10.21 3.78
C HIS A 361 -16.57 -9.62 4.87
N PHE A 362 -17.88 -9.47 4.62
CA PHE A 362 -18.82 -9.00 5.64
C PHE A 362 -19.32 -10.12 6.58
N THR A 363 -19.33 -11.38 6.13
CA THR A 363 -19.72 -12.51 6.98
C THR A 363 -18.62 -12.93 7.94
N THR A 364 -17.35 -12.87 7.52
CA THR A 364 -16.21 -13.11 8.39
C THR A 364 -15.73 -11.76 8.92
N SER A 365 -16.21 -11.39 10.11
CA SER A 365 -15.74 -10.20 10.85
C SER A 365 -14.32 -10.43 11.39
N SER A 366 -13.36 -10.66 10.49
CA SER A 366 -11.95 -10.87 10.77
C SER A 366 -11.13 -9.76 10.12
N LEU A 367 -10.02 -9.39 10.78
CA LEU A 367 -9.00 -8.49 10.25
C LEU A 367 -8.50 -8.98 8.87
N GLU A 368 -8.49 -10.30 8.65
CA GLU A 368 -8.09 -10.93 7.38
C GLU A 368 -8.93 -10.40 6.20
N SER A 369 -10.26 -10.32 6.34
CA SER A 369 -11.13 -9.76 5.30
C SER A 369 -10.75 -8.33 4.91
N ALA A 370 -10.40 -7.49 5.89
CA ALA A 370 -10.00 -6.11 5.63
C ALA A 370 -8.61 -6.03 4.98
N VAL A 371 -7.69 -6.91 5.38
CA VAL A 371 -6.38 -7.03 4.73
C VAL A 371 -6.55 -7.43 3.28
N ASP A 372 -7.41 -8.40 2.98
CA ASP A 372 -7.68 -8.85 1.60
C ASP A 372 -8.32 -7.72 0.77
N ILE A 373 -9.30 -6.98 1.30
CA ILE A 373 -9.88 -5.82 0.58
C ILE A 373 -8.82 -4.79 0.14
N VAL A 374 -7.76 -4.60 0.94
CA VAL A 374 -6.67 -3.66 0.65
C VAL A 374 -5.57 -4.29 -0.20
N ARG A 375 -5.24 -5.55 0.06
CA ARG A 375 -4.14 -6.27 -0.58
C ARG A 375 -4.43 -6.48 -2.06
N GLU A 376 -5.64 -6.87 -2.41
CA GLU A 376 -6.01 -7.25 -3.77
C GLU A 376 -5.86 -6.05 -4.74
N PRO A 377 -6.40 -4.85 -4.46
CA PRO A 377 -6.15 -3.67 -5.30
C PRO A 377 -4.66 -3.30 -5.39
N ILE A 378 -3.91 -3.42 -4.30
CA ILE A 378 -2.47 -3.10 -4.28
C ILE A 378 -1.68 -4.07 -5.17
N LEU A 379 -2.02 -5.36 -5.16
CA LEU A 379 -1.37 -6.37 -6.01
C LEU A 379 -1.63 -6.11 -7.50
N TYR A 380 -2.82 -5.63 -7.89
CA TYR A 380 -3.13 -5.39 -9.30
C TYR A 380 -2.75 -3.98 -9.79
N ALA A 381 -2.46 -3.04 -8.90
CA ALA A 381 -2.08 -1.68 -9.29
C ALA A 381 -0.82 -1.62 -10.20
N PRO A 382 0.29 -2.33 -9.92
CA PRO A 382 1.45 -2.29 -10.82
C PRO A 382 1.13 -2.80 -12.23
N LEU A 383 0.26 -3.81 -12.35
CA LEU A 383 -0.19 -4.31 -13.65
C LEU A 383 -0.89 -3.22 -14.45
N GLY A 384 -1.87 -2.53 -13.85
CA GLY A 384 -2.59 -1.43 -14.50
C GLY A 384 -1.70 -0.26 -14.88
N GLY A 385 -0.71 0.07 -14.03
CA GLY A 385 0.30 1.08 -14.34
C GLY A 385 1.18 0.69 -15.54
N LEU A 386 1.65 -0.55 -15.60
CA LEU A 386 2.43 -1.08 -16.73
C LEU A 386 1.62 -1.09 -18.02
N LEU A 387 0.36 -1.52 -17.97
CA LEU A 387 -0.55 -1.49 -19.12
C LEU A 387 -0.79 -0.07 -19.62
N ALA A 388 -1.03 0.89 -18.74
CA ALA A 388 -1.23 2.29 -19.11
C ALA A 388 0.02 2.91 -19.75
N LEU A 389 1.22 2.62 -19.20
CA LEU A 389 2.48 3.06 -19.78
C LEU A 389 2.76 2.41 -21.15
N TRP A 390 2.46 1.13 -21.28
CA TRP A 390 2.62 0.37 -22.53
C TRP A 390 1.70 0.91 -23.63
N LEU A 391 0.40 1.06 -23.34
CA LEU A 391 -0.60 1.64 -24.23
C LEU A 391 -0.27 3.09 -24.61
N GLY A 392 0.22 3.88 -23.64
CA GLY A 392 0.69 5.24 -23.87
C GLY A 392 1.92 5.32 -24.78
N GLY A 393 2.68 4.22 -24.91
CA GLY A 393 3.85 4.10 -25.77
C GLY A 393 3.54 3.93 -27.26
N LEU A 394 2.32 3.52 -27.61
CA LEU A 394 1.90 3.26 -29.00
C LEU A 394 2.03 4.52 -29.89
N THR A 395 2.30 4.30 -31.18
CA THR A 395 2.59 5.35 -32.18
C THR A 395 1.42 6.32 -32.37
N ARG A 396 0.18 5.81 -32.31
CA ARG A 396 -1.04 6.60 -32.20
C ARG A 396 -1.55 6.53 -30.77
N ALA A 397 -0.87 7.25 -29.88
CA ALA A 397 -1.24 7.25 -28.47
C ALA A 397 -2.70 7.67 -28.32
N PRO A 398 -3.58 6.79 -27.82
CA PRO A 398 -4.97 7.14 -27.62
C PRO A 398 -5.09 8.19 -26.52
N SER A 399 -6.26 8.86 -26.44
CA SER A 399 -6.49 9.86 -25.40
C SER A 399 -6.23 9.27 -24.01
N ARG A 400 -5.80 10.08 -23.03
CA ARG A 400 -5.55 9.57 -21.66
C ARG A 400 -6.78 8.84 -21.10
N ARG A 401 -7.99 9.33 -21.38
CA ARG A 401 -9.24 8.66 -20.99
C ARG A 401 -9.36 7.27 -21.59
N THR A 402 -9.07 7.13 -22.88
CA THR A 402 -9.06 5.84 -23.58
C THR A 402 -8.01 4.90 -23.00
N ILE A 403 -6.79 5.38 -22.70
CA ILE A 403 -5.75 4.57 -22.05
C ILE A 403 -6.23 4.03 -20.70
N LEU A 404 -6.83 4.90 -19.87
CA LEU A 404 -7.36 4.49 -18.56
C LEU A 404 -8.45 3.43 -18.70
N VAL A 405 -9.40 3.62 -19.63
CA VAL A 405 -10.47 2.64 -19.90
C VAL A 405 -9.87 1.31 -20.35
N LEU A 406 -8.96 1.32 -21.33
CA LEU A 406 -8.35 0.09 -21.85
C LEU A 406 -7.53 -0.65 -20.79
N ALA A 407 -6.71 0.06 -20.01
CA ALA A 407 -5.93 -0.54 -18.92
C ALA A 407 -6.84 -1.12 -17.83
N THR A 408 -7.94 -0.44 -17.52
CA THR A 408 -8.94 -0.91 -16.54
C THR A 408 -9.64 -2.17 -17.05
N VAL A 409 -10.17 -2.16 -18.28
CA VAL A 409 -10.84 -3.32 -18.88
C VAL A 409 -9.90 -4.52 -18.97
N ALA A 410 -8.66 -4.31 -19.40
CA ALA A 410 -7.65 -5.37 -19.43
C ALA A 410 -7.33 -5.91 -18.02
N GLY A 411 -7.25 -5.04 -17.01
CA GLY A 411 -7.06 -5.44 -15.61
C GLY A 411 -8.22 -6.25 -15.05
N PHE A 412 -9.47 -5.81 -15.26
CA PHE A 412 -10.68 -6.57 -14.89
C PHE A 412 -10.74 -7.92 -15.60
N GLY A 413 -10.44 -7.96 -16.91
CA GLY A 413 -10.40 -9.20 -17.67
C GLY A 413 -9.33 -10.17 -17.17
N PHE A 414 -8.14 -9.65 -16.82
CA PHE A 414 -7.07 -10.46 -16.24
C PHE A 414 -7.45 -10.98 -14.84
N ALA A 415 -7.94 -10.13 -13.94
CA ALA A 415 -8.37 -10.53 -12.59
C ALA A 415 -9.52 -11.55 -12.64
N GLY A 416 -10.54 -11.34 -13.48
CA GLY A 416 -11.61 -12.31 -13.70
C GLY A 416 -11.12 -13.63 -14.30
N GLY A 417 -10.10 -13.58 -15.17
CA GLY A 417 -9.43 -14.78 -15.67
C GLY A 417 -8.68 -15.55 -14.58
N VAL A 418 -7.98 -14.85 -13.69
CA VAL A 418 -7.32 -15.44 -12.51
C VAL A 418 -8.35 -16.12 -11.61
N GLU A 419 -9.46 -15.44 -11.26
CA GLU A 419 -10.55 -16.01 -10.47
C GLU A 419 -11.18 -17.25 -11.15
N ALA A 420 -11.40 -17.20 -12.46
CA ALA A 420 -11.90 -18.37 -13.21
C ALA A 420 -10.93 -19.56 -13.14
N LEU A 421 -9.62 -19.32 -13.20
CA LEU A 421 -8.60 -20.37 -13.06
C LEU A 421 -8.56 -20.95 -11.63
N GLN A 422 -8.89 -20.16 -10.60
CA GLN A 422 -8.98 -20.64 -9.22
C GLN A 422 -10.07 -21.71 -9.01
N LEU A 423 -11.09 -21.82 -9.88
CA LEU A 423 -12.03 -22.95 -9.85
C LEU A 423 -11.30 -24.29 -9.91
N GLY A 424 -10.23 -24.35 -10.71
CA GLY A 424 -9.38 -25.51 -10.87
C GLY A 424 -8.50 -25.81 -9.66
N VAL A 425 -8.29 -24.88 -8.72
CA VAL A 425 -7.35 -25.05 -7.60
C VAL A 425 -8.08 -25.64 -6.38
N VAL A 426 -7.53 -26.70 -5.80
CA VAL A 426 -8.06 -27.34 -4.59
C VAL A 426 -7.94 -26.38 -3.41
N GLY A 427 -9.02 -26.25 -2.62
CA GLY A 427 -9.06 -25.39 -1.43
C GLY A 427 -9.22 -23.89 -1.70
N ARG A 428 -9.32 -23.45 -2.97
CA ARG A 428 -9.64 -22.07 -3.34
C ARG A 428 -11.13 -21.91 -3.66
N TYR A 429 -11.65 -20.72 -3.37
CA TYR A 429 -13.03 -20.31 -3.64
C TYR A 429 -12.98 -19.16 -4.64
N VAL A 430 -13.94 -19.12 -5.55
CA VAL A 430 -14.07 -17.98 -6.47
C VAL A 430 -14.88 -16.90 -5.80
N ASP A 431 -14.32 -15.69 -5.77
CA ASP A 431 -15.02 -14.51 -5.26
C ASP A 431 -15.01 -13.41 -6.32
N ILE A 432 -16.20 -12.97 -6.74
CA ILE A 432 -16.32 -11.84 -7.66
C ILE A 432 -15.70 -10.57 -7.10
N THR A 433 -15.61 -10.46 -5.78
CA THR A 433 -15.00 -9.36 -5.06
C THR A 433 -13.53 -9.21 -5.41
N ASP A 434 -12.78 -10.31 -5.49
CA ASP A 434 -11.34 -10.28 -5.80
C ASP A 434 -11.10 -9.79 -7.24
N ALA A 435 -11.96 -10.20 -8.19
CA ALA A 435 -11.93 -9.68 -9.55
C ALA A 435 -12.26 -8.18 -9.61
N LEU A 436 -13.26 -7.73 -8.83
CA LEU A 436 -13.63 -6.31 -8.75
C LEU A 436 -12.50 -5.46 -8.15
N LEU A 437 -11.93 -5.93 -7.04
CA LEU A 437 -10.83 -5.29 -6.33
C LEU A 437 -9.56 -5.26 -7.20
N GLY A 438 -9.25 -6.35 -7.91
CA GLY A 438 -8.16 -6.39 -8.88
C GLY A 438 -8.35 -5.40 -10.03
N GLY A 439 -9.57 -5.26 -10.54
CA GLY A 439 -9.93 -4.25 -11.53
C GLY A 439 -9.77 -2.81 -11.04
N ILE A 440 -10.24 -2.51 -9.81
CA ILE A 440 -10.05 -1.22 -9.13
C ILE A 440 -8.57 -0.92 -8.92
N GLY A 441 -7.79 -1.93 -8.49
CA GLY A 441 -6.35 -1.85 -8.36
C GLY A 441 -5.69 -1.44 -9.67
N SER A 442 -5.99 -2.14 -10.75
CA SER A 442 -5.50 -1.81 -12.09
C SER A 442 -5.84 -0.38 -12.52
N LEU A 443 -7.09 0.07 -12.30
CA LEU A 443 -7.48 1.47 -12.57
C LEU A 443 -6.63 2.45 -11.74
N GLY A 444 -6.47 2.20 -10.44
CA GLY A 444 -5.64 3.02 -9.55
C GLY A 444 -4.20 3.13 -10.05
N GLY A 445 -3.59 2.01 -10.42
CA GLY A 445 -2.27 1.98 -11.05
C GLY A 445 -2.18 2.76 -12.36
N ALA A 446 -3.19 2.62 -13.23
CA ALA A 446 -3.27 3.34 -14.49
C ALA A 446 -3.39 4.85 -14.29
N ILE A 447 -4.16 5.31 -13.29
CA ILE A 447 -4.28 6.73 -12.92
C ILE A 447 -2.94 7.30 -12.44
N LEU A 448 -2.26 6.54 -11.58
CA LEU A 448 -0.96 6.90 -11.01
C LEU A 448 0.17 6.83 -12.04
N SER A 449 -0.02 6.12 -13.15
CA SER A 449 0.96 6.09 -14.21
C SER A 449 1.20 7.51 -14.76
N PRO A 450 2.47 7.94 -14.89
CA PRO A 450 2.76 9.24 -15.46
C PRO A 450 2.28 9.26 -16.91
N GLY A 451 1.21 10.01 -17.17
CA GLY A 451 0.73 10.22 -18.52
C GLY A 451 1.84 10.82 -19.37
N ARG A 452 1.84 10.56 -20.69
CA ARG A 452 2.64 11.36 -21.62
C ARG A 452 2.17 12.81 -21.49
N SER A 453 2.86 13.60 -20.69
CA SER A 453 2.72 15.05 -20.73
C SER A 453 3.06 15.47 -22.16
N PRO A 454 2.15 16.14 -22.89
CA PRO A 454 2.40 16.60 -24.27
C PRO A 454 3.60 17.56 -24.39
N VAL A 455 4.20 17.93 -23.27
CA VAL A 455 5.26 18.93 -23.10
C VAL A 455 6.65 18.45 -23.60
N CYS A 456 6.88 17.16 -23.83
CA CYS A 456 8.13 16.69 -24.45
C CYS A 456 8.08 16.60 -25.99
N ARG A 457 7.23 17.39 -26.66
CA ARG A 457 7.46 17.71 -28.07
C ARG A 457 8.58 18.73 -28.13
N SER A 458 9.79 18.23 -28.36
CA SER A 458 11.01 19.00 -28.64
C SER A 458 11.23 20.15 -27.66
N PHE A 459 12.00 19.92 -26.59
CA PHE A 459 12.92 20.99 -26.22
C PHE A 459 13.66 21.34 -27.51
N PRO A 460 13.52 22.56 -28.06
CA PRO A 460 14.36 22.97 -29.16
C PRO A 460 15.77 22.63 -28.69
N SER A 461 16.48 21.82 -29.48
CA SER A 461 17.91 21.67 -29.32
C SER A 461 18.39 23.08 -29.10
N TYR A 462 18.84 23.38 -27.87
CA TYR A 462 19.55 24.61 -27.59
C TYR A 462 20.72 24.49 -28.54
N GLY A 463 20.57 25.11 -29.72
CA GLY A 463 21.62 25.23 -30.69
C GLY A 463 22.75 25.77 -29.86
N THR A 464 23.75 24.92 -29.62
CA THR A 464 24.99 25.30 -28.99
C THR A 464 25.40 26.54 -29.76
N ASN A 465 25.21 27.70 -29.14
CA ASN A 465 25.43 28.97 -29.75
C ASN A 465 26.96 29.03 -29.91
N LYS A 466 27.45 28.48 -31.03
CA LYS A 466 28.82 28.58 -31.52
C LYS A 466 29.07 30.03 -31.97
N SER A 467 28.63 31.02 -31.20
CA SER A 467 28.81 32.44 -31.47
C SER A 467 29.92 33.07 -30.61
N HIS A 468 30.59 32.33 -29.73
CA HIS A 468 31.68 32.87 -28.92
C HIS A 468 33.07 32.87 -29.57
N HIS A 469 33.20 32.64 -30.88
CA HIS A 469 34.49 32.72 -31.58
C HIS A 469 34.67 33.88 -32.57
N ARG A 470 33.79 34.90 -32.59
CA ARG A 470 33.96 36.11 -33.44
C ARG A 470 34.11 37.42 -32.66
N PHE A 471 34.95 37.45 -31.63
CA PHE A 471 35.29 38.72 -30.96
C PHE A 471 36.80 38.86 -30.65
N ARG A 472 37.67 38.39 -31.56
CA ARG A 472 39.14 38.51 -31.39
C ARG A 472 39.93 38.99 -32.61
N GLU A 473 39.30 39.65 -33.59
CA GLU A 473 39.99 40.14 -34.81
C GLU A 473 39.62 41.60 -35.21
N ARG A 474 39.44 42.50 -34.24
CA ARG A 474 39.38 43.95 -34.53
C ARG A 474 40.18 44.77 -33.52
N GLU A 475 41.44 44.40 -33.33
CA GLU A 475 42.49 45.29 -32.80
C GLU A 475 43.81 44.88 -33.46
N ARG A 476 44.04 45.36 -34.68
CA ARG A 476 45.34 45.53 -35.34
C ARG A 476 45.19 46.44 -36.54
#